data_AF-A0A926I1F2-F1
#
_entry.id   AF-A0A926I1F2-F1
#
_cell.length_a   1.000
_cell.length_b   1.000
_cell.length_c   1.000
_cell.angle_alpha   90.00
_cell.angle_beta   90.00
_cell.angle_gamma   90.00
#
_symmetry.space_group_name_H-M   'P 1'
#
loop_
_entity.id
_entity.type
_entity.pdbx_description
1 polymer ?
#
loop_
_entity_poly.entity_id
_entity_poly.type
_entity_poly.pdbx_seq_one_letter_code
_entity_poly.pdbx_strand_id
1 'polypeptide(L)'
;AQALGEEFCRKQFPGHQAIVCTHPDGHNHSGNIHVHIVINSLRIYEVPLLPYMDRSADTREGCKHRCTNAAMEYFKSEVMEMCHREGLYQIDLLNGSKERITEREYWAAKKGQLALDKENAAREAAGQPAKPTKFETDKEKLRQAIRTALSSATSYGEFAAVLLQQGVTVKESRGRLSYLTPDRTKPITARKLGDDFDR
;
A
#
# COMPACT_ATOMS: atom_id res chain seq x y z
N ALA A 1 8.14 -14.06 14.54
CA ALA A 1 8.82 -13.21 13.55
C ALA A 1 10.16 -13.80 13.12
N GLN A 2 11.18 -13.86 13.99
CA GLN A 2 12.51 -14.41 13.65
C GLN A 2 12.44 -15.80 13.00
N ALA A 3 11.77 -16.76 13.64
CA ALA A 3 11.65 -18.12 13.12
C ALA A 3 11.00 -18.18 11.72
N LEU A 4 10.02 -17.31 11.44
CA LEU A 4 9.38 -17.20 10.12
C LEU A 4 10.35 -16.64 9.07
N GLY A 5 11.16 -15.64 9.45
CA GLY A 5 12.21 -15.10 8.60
C GLY A 5 13.30 -16.13 8.27
N GLU A 6 13.72 -16.92 9.25
CA GLU A 6 14.69 -18.00 9.07
C GLU A 6 14.13 -19.12 8.19
N GLU A 7 12.87 -19.52 8.40
CA GLU A 7 12.18 -20.48 7.55
C GLU A 7 12.10 -19.99 6.10
N PHE A 8 11.66 -18.76 5.90
CA PHE A 8 11.58 -18.13 4.58
C PHE A 8 12.96 -18.08 3.92
N CYS A 9 13.98 -17.61 4.64
CA CYS A 9 15.32 -17.48 4.12
C CYS A 9 15.90 -18.84 3.67
N ARG A 10 15.74 -19.88 4.51
CA ARG A 10 16.23 -21.22 4.20
C ARG A 10 15.55 -21.83 2.98
N LYS A 11 14.24 -21.62 2.82
CA LYS A 11 13.46 -22.14 1.68
C LYS A 11 13.76 -21.38 0.40
N GLN A 12 13.81 -20.05 0.47
CA GLN A 12 13.84 -19.20 -0.71
C GLN A 12 15.24 -18.82 -1.15
N PHE A 13 16.25 -18.83 -0.28
CA PHE A 13 17.62 -18.46 -0.63
C PHE A 13 18.63 -19.57 -0.31
N PRO A 14 18.41 -20.83 -0.75
CA PRO A 14 19.42 -21.87 -0.59
C PRO A 14 20.70 -21.48 -1.34
N GLY A 15 21.86 -21.93 -0.87
CA GLY A 15 23.13 -21.58 -1.51
C GLY A 15 23.59 -20.14 -1.29
N HIS A 16 22.84 -19.31 -0.56
CA HIS A 16 23.29 -17.97 -0.18
C HIS A 16 23.75 -17.96 1.28
N GLN A 17 24.85 -17.27 1.56
CA GLN A 17 25.11 -16.80 2.92
C GLN A 17 24.04 -15.76 3.26
N ALA A 18 23.45 -15.87 4.45
CA ALA A 18 22.38 -14.98 4.85
C ALA A 18 22.47 -14.59 6.32
N ILE A 19 22.02 -13.38 6.62
CA ILE A 19 21.77 -12.87 7.96
C ILE A 19 20.27 -12.61 8.07
N VAL A 20 19.65 -13.14 9.13
CA VAL A 20 18.25 -12.88 9.46
C VAL A 20 18.20 -12.16 10.81
N CYS A 21 17.77 -10.91 10.82
CA CYS A 21 17.71 -10.07 12.02
C CYS A 21 16.28 -9.56 12.25
N THR A 22 15.72 -9.84 13.43
CA THR A 22 14.43 -9.27 13.85
C THR A 22 14.65 -8.07 14.75
N HIS A 23 13.95 -7.00 14.45
CA HIS A 23 13.96 -5.75 15.21
C HIS A 23 12.54 -5.49 15.73
N PRO A 24 12.37 -5.24 17.04
CA PRO A 24 11.07 -4.88 17.61
C PRO A 24 10.73 -3.39 17.46
N ASP A 25 11.73 -2.57 17.11
CA ASP A 25 11.63 -1.12 16.99
C ASP A 25 11.43 -0.70 15.53
N GLY A 26 10.17 -0.57 15.11
CA GLY A 26 9.86 -0.01 13.80
C GLY A 26 10.38 1.42 13.64
N HIS A 27 10.43 1.90 12.39
CA HIS A 27 10.84 3.28 12.07
C HIS A 27 10.11 4.31 12.96
N ASN A 28 10.83 5.32 13.43
CA ASN A 28 10.35 6.34 14.37
C ASN A 28 9.74 5.78 15.67
N HIS A 29 10.28 4.68 16.19
CA HIS A 29 9.78 4.00 17.39
C HIS A 29 8.30 3.59 17.28
N SER A 30 7.85 3.23 16.08
CA SER A 30 6.47 2.78 15.84
C SER A 30 6.10 1.48 16.57
N GLY A 31 7.08 0.73 17.09
CA GLY A 31 6.87 -0.57 17.73
C GLY A 31 6.57 -1.69 16.72
N ASN A 32 6.73 -1.44 15.42
CA ASN A 32 6.53 -2.45 14.39
C ASN A 32 7.69 -3.45 14.40
N ILE A 33 7.37 -4.71 14.75
CA ILE A 33 8.29 -5.83 14.59
C ILE A 33 8.55 -6.04 13.10
N HIS A 34 9.82 -6.04 12.70
CA HIS A 34 10.22 -6.28 11.32
C HIS A 34 11.44 -7.19 11.25
N VAL A 35 11.57 -7.91 10.13
CA VAL A 35 12.65 -8.87 9.90
C VAL A 35 13.44 -8.44 8.67
N HIS A 36 14.75 -8.28 8.83
CA HIS A 36 15.71 -8.09 7.74
C HIS A 36 16.27 -9.45 7.34
N ILE A 37 16.12 -9.81 6.06
CA ILE A 37 16.81 -10.95 5.45
C ILE A 37 17.84 -10.37 4.49
N VAL A 38 19.11 -10.49 4.85
CA VAL A 38 20.24 -9.99 4.06
C VAL A 38 20.98 -11.17 3.48
N ILE A 39 20.96 -11.31 2.16
CA ILE A 39 21.69 -12.37 1.46
C ILE A 39 22.96 -11.81 0.81
N ASN A 40 24.04 -12.59 0.84
CA ASN A 40 25.10 -12.40 -0.13
C ASN A 40 24.53 -12.71 -1.51
N SER A 41 24.62 -11.75 -2.43
CA SER A 41 24.05 -11.90 -3.76
C SER A 41 24.64 -13.08 -4.53
N LEU A 42 25.86 -13.55 -4.21
CA LEU A 42 26.47 -14.70 -4.85
C LEU A 42 26.07 -16.01 -4.17
N ARG A 43 25.83 -17.05 -4.96
CA ARG A 43 25.72 -18.41 -4.44
C ARG A 43 27.08 -18.99 -4.12
N ILE A 44 27.17 -19.69 -3.00
CA ILE A 44 28.37 -20.40 -2.53
C ILE A 44 28.37 -21.89 -2.90
N TYR A 45 27.26 -22.43 -3.41
CA TYR A 45 27.17 -23.77 -3.98
C TYR A 45 25.96 -23.87 -4.93
N GLU A 46 25.93 -24.92 -5.76
CA GLU A 46 24.85 -25.18 -6.70
C GLU A 46 23.56 -25.66 -5.99
N VAL A 47 22.40 -25.18 -6.43
CA VAL A 47 21.09 -25.49 -5.82
C VAL A 47 20.11 -26.06 -6.84
N PRO A 48 19.06 -26.78 -6.40
CA PRO A 48 17.96 -27.16 -7.28
C PRO A 48 17.27 -25.94 -7.92
N LEU A 49 16.74 -26.13 -9.13
CA LEU A 49 15.91 -25.13 -9.77
C LEU A 49 14.61 -24.93 -8.97
N LEU A 50 14.43 -23.74 -8.39
CA LEU A 50 13.20 -23.38 -7.68
C LEU A 50 12.14 -22.80 -8.63
N PRO A 51 10.84 -22.81 -8.25
CA PRO A 51 9.75 -22.43 -9.15
C PRO A 51 9.84 -21.02 -9.75
N TYR A 52 10.53 -20.10 -9.07
CA TYR A 52 10.71 -18.72 -9.54
C TYR A 52 11.97 -18.49 -10.40
N MET A 53 12.78 -19.54 -10.60
CA MET A 53 14.01 -19.50 -11.39
C MET A 53 13.74 -19.96 -12.82
N ASP A 54 14.39 -19.33 -13.80
CA ASP A 54 14.13 -19.55 -15.23
C ASP A 54 15.41 -19.71 -16.06
N ARG A 55 16.60 -19.52 -15.47
CA ARG A 55 17.89 -19.69 -16.16
C ARG A 55 18.79 -20.67 -15.42
N SER A 56 19.63 -21.37 -16.18
CA SER A 56 20.69 -22.23 -15.63
C SER A 56 21.68 -21.46 -14.73
N ALA A 57 21.86 -20.15 -14.95
CA ALA A 57 22.70 -19.34 -14.07
C ALA A 57 22.09 -19.12 -12.68
N ASP A 58 20.76 -19.24 -12.54
CA ASP A 58 20.08 -18.99 -11.28
C ASP A 58 20.36 -20.09 -10.24
N THR A 59 20.87 -21.25 -10.64
CA THR A 59 21.20 -22.36 -9.73
C THR A 59 22.68 -22.49 -9.41
N ARG A 60 23.57 -21.88 -10.20
CA ARG A 60 25.01 -22.16 -10.18
C ARG A 60 25.76 -21.43 -9.08
N GLU A 61 26.78 -22.09 -8.53
CA GLU A 61 27.79 -21.45 -7.69
C GLU A 61 28.45 -20.25 -8.39
N GLY A 62 28.76 -19.21 -7.62
CA GLY A 62 29.40 -17.99 -8.11
C GLY A 62 28.49 -17.07 -8.93
N CYS A 63 27.24 -17.45 -9.19
CA CYS A 63 26.28 -16.63 -9.91
C CYS A 63 25.46 -15.75 -8.95
N LYS A 64 25.08 -14.56 -9.43
CA LYS A 64 24.27 -13.61 -8.67
C LYS A 64 22.80 -14.02 -8.61
N HIS A 65 22.17 -13.84 -7.45
CA HIS A 65 20.72 -13.91 -7.29
C HIS A 65 20.06 -12.88 -8.22
N ARG A 66 19.09 -13.36 -9.00
CA ARG A 66 18.32 -12.51 -9.90
C ARG A 66 16.91 -12.36 -9.37
N CYS A 67 16.61 -11.17 -8.86
CA CYS A 67 15.28 -10.83 -8.39
C CYS A 67 14.42 -10.33 -9.57
N THR A 68 13.78 -11.26 -10.27
CA THR A 68 12.84 -10.96 -11.37
C THR A 68 11.46 -10.56 -10.83
N ASN A 69 10.58 -10.03 -11.69
CA ASN A 69 9.19 -9.80 -11.31
C ASN A 69 8.48 -11.10 -10.88
N ALA A 70 8.74 -12.21 -11.58
CA ALA A 70 8.22 -13.53 -11.23
C ALA A 70 8.72 -14.00 -9.85
N ALA A 71 10.01 -13.77 -9.53
CA ALA A 71 10.55 -14.05 -8.21
C ALA A 71 9.92 -13.20 -7.12
N MET A 72 9.73 -11.91 -7.35
CA MET A 72 9.04 -11.04 -6.40
C MET A 72 7.59 -11.44 -6.18
N GLU A 73 6.87 -11.83 -7.23
CA GLU A 73 5.48 -12.29 -7.14
C GLU A 73 5.38 -13.60 -6.36
N TYR A 74 6.29 -14.56 -6.62
CA TYR A 74 6.40 -15.79 -5.86
C TYR A 74 6.74 -15.54 -4.38
N PHE A 75 7.68 -14.64 -4.08
CA PHE A 75 8.02 -14.32 -2.69
C PHE A 75 6.85 -13.67 -1.95
N LYS A 76 6.09 -12.81 -2.62
CA LYS A 76 4.87 -12.24 -2.06
C LYS A 76 3.83 -13.32 -1.75
N SER A 77 3.59 -14.27 -2.65
CA SER A 77 2.65 -15.37 -2.39
C SER A 77 3.11 -16.24 -1.22
N GLU A 78 4.39 -16.60 -1.16
CA GLU A 78 4.95 -17.40 -0.06
C GLU A 78 4.85 -16.68 1.30
N VAL A 79 5.06 -15.37 1.33
CA VAL A 79 4.85 -14.57 2.56
C VAL A 79 3.37 -14.55 2.96
N MET A 80 2.45 -14.38 2.00
CA MET A 80 1.02 -14.39 2.32
C MET A 80 0.56 -15.75 2.83
N GLU A 81 0.99 -16.86 2.21
CA GLU A 81 0.68 -18.22 2.67
C GLU A 81 1.25 -18.49 4.06
N MET A 82 2.49 -18.05 4.31
CA MET A 82 3.10 -18.14 5.64
C MET A 82 2.30 -17.37 6.68
N CYS A 83 1.91 -16.12 6.41
CA CYS A 83 1.10 -15.34 7.34
C CYS A 83 -0.30 -15.95 7.55
N HIS A 84 -0.92 -16.48 6.49
CA HIS A 84 -2.21 -17.17 6.61
C HIS A 84 -2.12 -18.40 7.53
N ARG A 85 -1.10 -19.24 7.32
CA ARG A 85 -0.84 -20.43 8.16
C ARG A 85 -0.65 -20.08 9.63
N GLU A 86 0.04 -18.99 9.92
CA GLU A 86 0.33 -18.54 11.30
C GLU A 86 -0.80 -17.66 11.89
N GLY A 87 -1.92 -17.47 11.18
CA GLY A 87 -3.04 -16.65 11.65
C GLY A 87 -2.73 -15.16 11.75
N LEU A 88 -1.75 -14.66 10.98
CA LEU A 88 -1.35 -13.26 10.97
C LEU A 88 -2.22 -12.45 10.00
N TYR A 89 -2.57 -11.23 10.41
CA TYR A 89 -3.21 -10.27 9.51
C TYR A 89 -2.26 -9.94 8.35
N GLN A 90 -2.77 -10.04 7.12
CA GLN A 90 -1.98 -9.88 5.91
C GLN A 90 -2.66 -8.85 5.00
N ILE A 91 -1.90 -7.84 4.59
CA ILE A 91 -2.30 -7.02 3.44
C ILE A 91 -2.06 -7.82 2.16
N ASP A 92 -2.93 -7.64 1.16
CA ASP A 92 -2.72 -8.24 -0.15
C ASP A 92 -1.44 -7.69 -0.78
N LEU A 93 -0.45 -8.55 -1.00
CA LEU A 93 0.83 -8.19 -1.59
C LEU A 93 0.85 -8.38 -3.12
N LEU A 94 -0.06 -9.19 -3.65
CA LEU A 94 -0.12 -9.54 -5.06
C LEU A 94 -0.92 -8.51 -5.85
N ASN A 95 -2.02 -8.05 -5.29
CA ASN A 95 -2.86 -7.03 -5.90
C ASN A 95 -2.51 -5.64 -5.37
N GLY A 96 -2.86 -4.60 -6.13
CA GLY A 96 -2.69 -3.24 -5.64
C GLY A 96 -3.75 -2.87 -4.60
N SER A 97 -3.52 -1.75 -3.94
CA SER A 97 -4.38 -1.27 -2.87
C SER A 97 -5.68 -0.70 -3.45
N LYS A 98 -6.83 -1.22 -3.00
CA LYS A 98 -8.17 -0.62 -3.25
C LYS A 98 -8.17 0.89 -3.05
N GLU A 99 -7.59 1.32 -1.93
CA GLU A 99 -7.26 2.71 -1.64
C GLU A 99 -5.76 2.90 -1.46
N ARG A 100 -5.18 3.83 -2.22
CA ARG A 100 -3.76 4.16 -2.11
C ARG A 100 -3.58 5.37 -1.20
N ILE A 101 -3.24 5.11 0.06
CA ILE A 101 -2.87 6.15 1.04
C ILE A 101 -1.36 6.30 1.05
N THR A 102 -0.87 7.47 0.66
CA THR A 102 0.56 7.79 0.77
C THR A 102 0.95 8.14 2.21
N GLU A 103 2.20 7.92 2.60
CA GLU A 103 2.68 8.30 3.95
C GLU A 103 2.42 9.78 4.26
N ARG A 104 2.63 10.68 3.28
CA ARG A 104 2.29 12.10 3.42
C ARG A 104 0.81 12.34 3.74
N GLU A 105 -0.07 11.57 3.12
CA GLU A 105 -1.52 11.67 3.32
C GLU A 105 -1.93 11.12 4.69
N TYR A 106 -1.34 9.99 5.10
CA TYR A 106 -1.50 9.44 6.45
C TYR A 106 -1.10 10.46 7.54
N TRP A 107 0.06 11.10 7.39
CA TRP A 107 0.50 12.13 8.33
C TRP A 107 -0.35 13.40 8.26
N ALA A 108 -0.81 13.81 7.08
CA ALA A 108 -1.73 14.94 6.94
C ALA A 108 -3.06 14.66 7.67
N ALA A 109 -3.61 13.45 7.54
CA ALA A 109 -4.81 13.02 8.26
C ALA A 109 -4.57 13.07 9.78
N LYS A 110 -3.48 12.46 10.26
CA LYS A 110 -3.15 12.41 11.69
C LYS A 110 -2.94 13.81 12.30
N LYS A 111 -2.22 14.70 11.58
CA LYS A 111 -2.00 16.07 12.03
C LYS A 111 -3.29 16.89 12.02
N GLY A 112 -4.11 16.73 10.97
CA GLY A 112 -5.39 17.40 10.85
C GLY A 112 -6.37 16.97 11.95
N GLN A 113 -6.43 15.68 12.25
CA GLN A 113 -7.25 15.15 13.34
C GLN A 113 -6.82 15.73 14.68
N LEU A 114 -5.52 15.73 14.99
CA LEU A 114 -5.01 16.32 16.22
C LEU A 114 -5.37 17.81 16.37
N ALA A 115 -5.38 18.58 15.28
CA ALA A 115 -5.78 19.98 15.30
C ALA A 115 -7.28 20.15 15.53
N LEU A 116 -8.10 19.30 14.87
CA LEU A 116 -9.55 19.27 15.03
C LEU A 116 -9.95 18.90 16.47
N ASP A 117 -9.31 17.89 17.05
CA ASP A 117 -9.55 17.45 18.42
C ASP A 117 -9.24 18.57 19.43
N LYS A 118 -8.13 19.31 19.22
CA LYS A 118 -7.79 20.47 20.04
C LYS A 118 -8.81 21.60 19.93
N GLU A 119 -9.29 21.89 18.71
CA GLU A 119 -10.34 22.91 18.51
C GLU A 119 -11.65 22.48 19.18
N ASN A 120 -12.03 21.21 19.04
CA ASN A 120 -13.24 20.66 19.65
C ASN A 120 -13.18 20.69 21.18
N ALA A 121 -12.04 20.32 21.78
CA ALA A 121 -11.86 20.41 23.23
C ALA A 121 -11.98 21.86 23.75
N ALA A 122 -11.45 22.84 23.00
CA ALA A 122 -11.58 24.26 23.36
C ALA A 122 -13.04 24.76 23.22
N ARG A 123 -13.76 24.32 22.19
CA ARG A 123 -15.18 24.65 21.99
C ARG A 123 -16.07 24.06 23.08
N GLU A 124 -15.81 22.81 23.46
CA GLU A 124 -16.51 22.13 24.54
C GLU A 124 -16.32 22.88 25.87
N ALA A 125 -15.09 23.27 26.19
CA ALA A 125 -14.80 24.10 27.37
C ALA A 125 -15.50 25.47 27.34
N ALA A 126 -15.77 26.01 26.14
CA ALA A 126 -16.48 27.27 25.94
C ALA A 126 -18.01 27.12 25.82
N GLY A 127 -18.56 25.90 25.98
CA GLY A 127 -20.00 25.63 25.85
C GLY A 127 -20.56 25.80 24.43
N GLN A 128 -19.69 25.75 23.41
CA GLN A 128 -20.09 25.89 22.00
C GLN A 128 -20.47 24.54 21.38
N PRO A 129 -21.34 24.51 20.36
CA PRO A 129 -21.69 23.27 19.67
C PRO A 129 -20.48 22.63 18.99
N ALA A 130 -20.41 21.30 19.08
CA ALA A 130 -19.33 20.49 18.52
C ALA A 130 -19.31 20.58 16.99
N LYS A 131 -18.09 20.63 16.43
CA LYS A 131 -17.82 20.52 15.00
C LYS A 131 -17.74 19.03 14.59
N PRO A 132 -17.60 18.72 13.28
CA PRO A 132 -17.32 17.36 12.84
C PRO A 132 -16.18 16.73 13.64
N THR A 133 -16.32 15.45 13.95
CA THR A 133 -15.40 14.68 14.80
C THR A 133 -14.24 14.06 14.04
N LYS A 134 -14.33 14.00 12.70
CA LYS A 134 -13.34 13.39 11.83
C LYS A 134 -12.75 14.43 10.89
N PHE A 135 -11.42 14.49 10.83
CA PHE A 135 -10.71 15.23 9.81
C PHE A 135 -10.59 14.37 8.55
N GLU A 136 -10.93 14.95 7.40
CA GLU A 136 -10.85 14.27 6.10
C GLU A 136 -9.89 15.01 5.18
N THR A 137 -8.95 14.27 4.60
CA THR A 137 -8.03 14.84 3.60
C THR A 137 -8.74 15.09 2.27
N ASP A 138 -8.20 15.99 1.43
CA ASP A 138 -8.81 16.29 0.12
C ASP A 138 -8.98 15.05 -0.76
N LYS A 139 -8.00 14.13 -0.70
CA LYS A 139 -8.08 12.85 -1.41
C LYS A 139 -9.13 11.91 -0.82
N GLU A 140 -9.31 11.91 0.49
CA GLU A 140 -10.35 11.10 1.15
C GLU A 140 -11.75 11.58 0.76
N LYS A 141 -11.98 12.90 0.80
CA LYS A 141 -13.21 13.52 0.29
C LYS A 141 -13.46 13.16 -1.18
N LEU A 142 -12.42 13.23 -2.01
CA LEU A 142 -12.50 12.85 -3.41
C LEU A 142 -12.85 11.36 -3.60
N ARG A 143 -12.23 10.45 -2.83
CA ARG A 143 -12.58 9.01 -2.88
C ARG A 143 -14.04 8.79 -2.50
N GLN A 144 -14.54 9.48 -1.48
CA GLN A 144 -15.94 9.39 -1.07
C GLN A 144 -16.89 9.95 -2.14
N ALA A 145 -16.56 11.09 -2.74
CA ALA A 145 -17.33 11.66 -3.85
C ALA A 145 -17.45 10.69 -5.02
N ILE A 146 -16.34 10.05 -5.41
CA ILE A 146 -16.32 9.05 -6.49
C ILE A 146 -17.16 7.83 -6.11
N ARG A 147 -17.04 7.30 -4.88
CA ARG A 147 -17.87 6.17 -4.44
C ARG A 147 -19.37 6.47 -4.47
N THR A 148 -19.74 7.65 -4.00
CA THR A 148 -21.14 8.11 -4.05
C THR A 148 -21.62 8.17 -5.50
N ALA A 149 -20.82 8.73 -6.40
CA ALA A 149 -21.16 8.78 -7.83
C ALA A 149 -21.25 7.38 -8.47
N LEU A 150 -20.34 6.46 -8.13
CA LEU A 150 -20.38 5.07 -8.61
C LEU A 150 -21.60 4.31 -8.08
N SER A 151 -22.08 4.63 -6.87
CA SER A 151 -23.24 3.96 -6.29
C SER A 151 -24.57 4.35 -6.93
N SER A 152 -24.63 5.51 -7.59
CA SER A 152 -25.85 6.06 -8.17
C SER A 152 -25.85 6.12 -9.71
N ALA A 153 -24.68 6.16 -10.35
CA ALA A 153 -24.57 6.26 -11.80
C ALA A 153 -24.58 4.89 -12.48
N THR A 154 -25.27 4.80 -13.61
CA THR A 154 -25.29 3.61 -14.49
C THR A 154 -24.51 3.83 -15.78
N SER A 155 -24.09 5.07 -16.05
CA SER A 155 -23.30 5.46 -17.22
C SER A 155 -22.21 6.48 -16.85
N TYR A 156 -21.20 6.62 -17.72
CA TYR A 156 -20.15 7.63 -17.54
C TYR A 156 -20.72 9.07 -17.50
N GLY A 157 -21.75 9.36 -18.30
CA GLY A 157 -22.38 10.68 -18.33
C GLY A 157 -23.04 11.05 -17.00
N GLU A 158 -23.77 10.09 -16.41
CA GLU A 158 -24.37 10.26 -15.08
C GLU A 158 -23.30 10.39 -14.00
N PHE A 159 -22.25 9.56 -14.07
CA PHE A 159 -21.12 9.61 -13.15
C PHE A 159 -20.45 10.99 -13.16
N ALA A 160 -20.17 11.53 -14.35
CA ALA A 160 -19.60 12.85 -14.50
C ALA A 160 -20.53 13.96 -13.98
N ALA A 161 -21.85 13.83 -14.20
CA ALA A 161 -22.83 14.80 -13.71
C ALA A 161 -22.92 14.82 -12.17
N VAL A 162 -22.93 13.66 -11.52
CA VAL A 162 -22.96 13.55 -10.05
C VAL A 162 -21.68 14.14 -9.43
N LEU A 163 -20.52 13.85 -10.02
CA LEU A 163 -19.26 14.46 -9.57
C LEU A 163 -19.26 15.98 -9.76
N LEU A 164 -19.79 16.48 -10.87
CA LEU A 164 -19.88 17.91 -11.15
C LEU A 164 -20.77 18.64 -10.13
N GLN A 165 -21.86 18.02 -9.68
CA GLN A 165 -22.71 18.57 -8.60
C GLN A 165 -21.94 18.72 -7.27
N GLN A 166 -20.91 17.90 -7.05
CA GLN A 166 -20.00 17.99 -5.90
C GLN A 166 -18.78 18.89 -6.18
N GLY A 167 -18.77 19.60 -7.31
CA GLY A 167 -17.68 20.48 -7.73
C GLY A 167 -16.44 19.75 -8.27
N VAL A 168 -16.55 18.45 -8.58
CA VAL A 168 -15.44 17.64 -9.10
C VAL A 168 -15.59 17.45 -10.61
N THR A 169 -14.61 17.90 -11.37
CA THR A 169 -14.56 17.66 -12.82
C THR A 169 -13.78 16.39 -13.11
N VAL A 170 -14.39 15.43 -13.81
CA VAL A 170 -13.72 14.21 -14.28
C VAL A 170 -13.35 14.34 -15.76
N LYS A 171 -12.15 13.87 -16.10
CA LYS A 171 -11.67 13.76 -17.48
C LYS A 171 -11.09 12.38 -17.73
N GLU A 172 -11.58 11.73 -18.78
CA GLU A 172 -10.99 10.53 -19.34
C GLU A 172 -9.94 10.89 -20.41
N SER A 173 -8.80 10.20 -20.39
CA SER A 173 -7.84 10.26 -21.49
C SER A 173 -7.10 8.93 -21.62
N ARG A 174 -7.19 8.31 -22.80
CA ARG A 174 -6.55 7.01 -23.11
C ARG A 174 -6.91 5.93 -22.09
N GLY A 175 -8.20 5.83 -21.72
CA GLY A 175 -8.68 4.84 -20.74
C GLY A 175 -8.22 5.10 -19.31
N ARG A 176 -7.88 6.35 -18.95
CA ARG A 176 -7.51 6.75 -17.58
C ARG A 176 -8.31 7.94 -17.13
N LEU A 177 -8.84 7.86 -15.91
CA LEU A 177 -9.59 8.93 -15.27
C LEU A 177 -8.67 9.87 -14.48
N SER A 178 -9.03 11.15 -14.49
CA SER A 178 -8.41 12.19 -13.70
C SER A 178 -9.46 13.14 -13.17
N TYR A 179 -9.29 13.59 -11.93
CA TYR A 179 -10.29 14.34 -11.18
C TYR A 179 -9.72 15.68 -10.73
N LEU A 180 -10.44 16.76 -10.99
CA LEU A 180 -10.07 18.11 -10.56
C LEU A 180 -11.08 18.60 -9.52
N THR A 181 -10.61 18.84 -8.30
CA THR A 181 -11.39 19.43 -7.21
C THR A 181 -11.19 20.96 -7.20
N PRO A 182 -12.13 21.75 -6.62
CA PRO A 182 -12.09 23.22 -6.68
C PRO A 182 -10.85 23.85 -6.03
N ASP A 183 -10.26 23.16 -5.06
CA ASP A 183 -9.07 23.57 -4.29
C ASP A 183 -7.75 23.32 -5.04
N ARG A 184 -7.78 22.72 -6.24
CA ARG A 184 -6.58 22.29 -6.96
C ARG A 184 -6.46 22.93 -8.33
N THR A 185 -5.22 23.23 -8.69
CA THR A 185 -4.85 23.67 -10.05
C THR A 185 -4.45 22.52 -10.98
N LYS A 186 -4.17 21.34 -10.41
CA LYS A 186 -3.77 20.13 -11.16
C LYS A 186 -4.65 18.94 -10.78
N PRO A 187 -5.14 18.19 -11.78
CA PRO A 187 -5.99 17.04 -11.52
C PRO A 187 -5.21 15.92 -10.82
N ILE A 188 -5.93 15.13 -10.03
CA ILE A 188 -5.47 13.90 -9.41
C ILE A 188 -5.84 12.74 -10.33
N THR A 189 -4.83 12.03 -10.82
CA THR A 189 -5.03 10.79 -11.59
C THR A 189 -5.63 9.71 -10.70
N ALA A 190 -6.59 8.95 -11.21
CA ALA A 190 -7.26 7.87 -10.50
C ALA A 190 -6.33 6.86 -9.82
N ARG A 191 -5.27 6.41 -10.51
CA ARG A 191 -4.18 5.59 -9.95
C ARG A 191 -3.58 6.10 -8.62
N LYS A 192 -3.66 7.40 -8.31
CA LYS A 192 -3.17 7.98 -7.05
C LYS A 192 -4.17 7.84 -5.89
N LEU A 193 -5.42 7.50 -6.20
CA LEU A 193 -6.50 7.27 -5.24
C LEU A 193 -6.60 5.81 -4.85
N GLY A 194 -6.28 4.89 -5.77
CA GLY A 194 -6.31 3.45 -5.54
C GLY A 194 -6.87 2.72 -6.75
N ASP A 195 -6.82 1.40 -6.70
CA ASP A 195 -7.17 0.56 -7.85
C ASP A 195 -8.68 0.56 -8.12
N ASP A 196 -9.51 0.75 -7.08
CA ASP A 196 -10.99 0.88 -7.20
C ASP A 196 -11.43 2.13 -7.96
N PHE A 197 -10.51 3.07 -8.23
CA PHE A 197 -10.83 4.35 -8.87
C PHE A 197 -10.28 4.44 -10.30
N ASP A 198 -9.40 3.52 -10.70
CA ASP A 198 -8.61 3.59 -11.94
C ASP A 198 -9.39 3.18 -13.19
N ARG A 199 -10.59 2.61 -13.05
CA ARG A 199 -11.44 2.14 -14.14
C ARG A 199 -12.91 2.42 -13.88
#